data_AF-A0A7N5KJL6-F1
#
_entry.id   AF-A0A7N5KJL6-F1
#
_cell.length_a   1.000
_cell.length_b   1.000
_cell.length_c   1.000
_cell.angle_alpha   90.00
_cell.angle_beta   90.00
_cell.angle_gamma   90.00
#
_symmetry.space_group_name_H-M   'P 1'
#
loop_
_entity.id
_entity.type
_entity.pdbx_description
1 polymer ?
#
loop_
_entity_poly.entity_id
_entity_poly.type
_entity_poly.pdbx_seq_one_letter_code
_entity_poly.pdbx_strand_id
1 'polypeptide(L)'
;MNMTQARVLVAAVVSLVVVLLYASIHKIEEGHLAVYYRGGALLTSPSGPGYHIMLPFITTFRSVQTTLQTDEVKNVPCGTSGGVMIYIDRIEVVNMLAPCAVFDVVRNYTADYDKTLIFNKIHHELNQFCSAHTLQEVYIELFDQIDENLKQALQKDLNVMAPGLTIQAVRVTKPKIPEAIRRNFELMEAEKTKLLIAAQKQKVVEKEAETERKKAVIEAEKIAQVAKIRFQQKVMEKETEKRISEIEDAAFLAREKAKADAEYYAAHKYATSNKGADSSGYLVGRSNANGVDLNRNFPDLNTYIYYNEKHGGPNHHLPLPDNWKSQVEPETQAVIQWIRSFNFILSANLHGGAVVANYPYDRSLEHRVRGFRRTANTPTPDDKLFQKLAKVYSYAHGWMHQGWNCGDYFPDGITNGASWYSLNRGMQDFNYLHTNCFEITLELSCDKFPRQEELQREWLGNREALIQFLEQVHQGIKGMVLDENYNNLAEAVISVSGINHDVTSGDHGDYFRLLLPGTYTVTATAPGFDPETVTVTVGPGEPKLVNFHLKRSVPQATPTRRAPNSGHGGRVLAKPAQPWVS
;
A
#
# COMPACT_ATOMS: atom_id res chain seq x y z
N MET A 1 26.62 -81.96 58.64
CA MET A 1 25.35 -81.24 58.41
C MET A 1 24.49 -82.10 57.49
N ASN A 2 23.30 -82.53 57.94
CA ASN A 2 22.42 -83.40 57.14
C ASN A 2 21.92 -82.67 55.88
N MET A 3 21.71 -83.36 54.75
CA MET A 3 21.28 -82.75 53.48
C MET A 3 20.00 -81.91 53.60
N THR A 4 19.12 -82.24 54.53
CA THR A 4 17.91 -81.46 54.86
C THR A 4 18.21 -80.13 55.54
N GLN A 5 19.20 -80.06 56.44
CA GLN A 5 19.61 -78.80 57.07
C GLN A 5 20.29 -77.85 56.08
N ALA A 6 21.09 -78.39 55.14
CA ALA A 6 21.71 -77.58 54.09
C ALA A 6 20.66 -76.94 53.15
N ARG A 7 19.59 -77.68 52.79
CA ARG A 7 18.50 -77.15 51.95
C ARG A 7 17.70 -76.04 52.63
N VAL A 8 17.42 -76.18 53.93
CA VAL A 8 16.72 -75.13 54.71
C VAL A 8 17.58 -73.87 54.84
N LEU A 9 18.88 -74.02 55.07
CA LEU A 9 19.80 -72.89 55.16
C LEU A 9 19.89 -72.15 53.81
N VAL A 10 19.98 -72.88 52.70
CA VAL A 10 19.98 -72.29 51.35
C VAL A 10 18.66 -71.58 51.05
N ALA A 11 17.51 -72.17 51.39
CA ALA A 11 16.21 -71.54 51.20
C ALA A 11 16.04 -70.26 52.03
N ALA A 12 16.56 -70.24 53.26
CA ALA A 12 16.55 -69.05 54.12
C ALA A 12 17.46 -67.94 53.58
N VAL A 13 18.66 -68.29 53.10
CA VAL A 13 19.58 -67.32 52.47
C VAL A 13 19.00 -66.76 51.17
N VAL A 14 18.40 -67.60 50.32
CA VAL A 14 17.73 -67.15 49.08
C VAL A 14 16.55 -66.23 49.39
N SER A 15 15.73 -66.57 50.39
CA SER A 15 14.60 -65.73 50.81
C SER A 15 15.07 -64.39 51.35
N LEU A 16 16.14 -64.37 52.16
CA LEU A 16 16.75 -63.15 52.67
C LEU A 16 17.30 -62.28 51.53
N VAL A 17 17.96 -62.88 50.53
CA VAL A 17 18.47 -62.17 49.35
C VAL A 17 17.32 -61.58 48.53
N VAL A 18 16.21 -62.30 48.33
CA VAL A 18 15.02 -61.78 47.62
C VAL A 18 14.39 -60.62 48.36
N VAL A 19 14.26 -60.70 49.69
CA VAL A 19 13.74 -59.61 50.52
C VAL A 19 14.65 -58.39 50.46
N LEU A 20 15.97 -58.58 50.52
CA LEU A 20 16.94 -57.49 50.40
C LEU A 20 16.88 -56.84 49.01
N LEU A 21 16.77 -57.63 47.93
CA LEU A 21 16.62 -57.11 46.57
C LEU A 21 15.32 -56.32 46.38
N TYR A 22 14.21 -56.81 46.95
CA TYR A 22 12.93 -56.09 46.91
C TYR A 22 13.00 -54.78 47.69
N ALA A 23 13.58 -54.80 48.90
CA ALA A 23 13.77 -53.59 49.71
C ALA A 23 14.80 -52.61 49.12
N SER A 24 15.64 -53.06 48.18
CA SER A 24 16.62 -52.22 47.51
C SER A 24 16.02 -51.41 46.37
N ILE A 25 14.86 -51.78 45.82
CA ILE A 25 14.27 -51.09 44.67
C ILE A 25 13.14 -50.18 45.15
N HIS A 26 13.16 -48.92 44.74
CA HIS A 26 12.04 -48.00 44.93
C HIS A 26 11.74 -47.22 43.65
N LYS A 27 10.55 -46.63 43.59
CA LYS A 27 10.07 -45.83 42.46
C LYS A 27 9.97 -44.36 42.86
N ILE A 28 10.35 -43.48 41.94
CA ILE A 28 10.13 -42.03 42.01
C ILE A 28 9.07 -41.67 40.97
N GLU A 29 8.04 -40.96 41.39
CA GLU A 29 6.96 -40.52 40.50
C GLU A 29 7.41 -39.35 39.61
N GLU A 30 6.73 -39.19 38.47
CA GLU A 30 6.95 -38.03 37.60
C GLU A 30 6.68 -36.72 38.35
N GLY A 31 7.44 -35.67 38.00
CA GLY A 31 7.36 -34.37 38.67
C GLY A 31 8.02 -34.31 40.06
N HIS A 32 8.67 -35.39 40.50
CA HIS A 32 9.45 -35.44 41.74
C HIS A 32 10.92 -35.77 41.46
N LEU A 33 11.81 -35.21 42.30
CA LEU A 33 13.21 -35.60 42.39
C LEU A 33 13.46 -36.26 43.75
N ALA A 34 14.21 -37.36 43.79
CA ALA A 34 14.63 -37.95 45.06
C ALA A 34 16.01 -37.45 45.48
N VAL A 35 16.10 -37.06 46.75
CA VAL A 35 17.36 -36.85 47.45
C VAL A 35 17.67 -38.05 48.34
N TYR A 36 18.91 -38.52 48.31
CA TYR A 36 19.35 -39.72 49.03
C TYR A 36 20.25 -39.34 50.20
N TYR A 37 20.08 -40.06 51.30
CA TYR A 37 20.91 -39.96 52.49
C TYR A 37 21.59 -41.30 52.71
N ARG A 38 22.91 -41.33 52.83
CA ARG A 38 23.69 -42.53 53.13
C ARG A 38 24.35 -42.38 54.49
N GLY A 39 23.94 -43.20 55.47
CA GLY A 39 24.40 -43.07 56.86
C GLY A 39 24.12 -41.68 57.46
N GLY A 40 23.06 -41.00 56.99
CA GLY A 40 22.70 -39.64 57.41
C GLY A 40 23.29 -38.51 56.56
N ALA A 41 24.27 -38.76 55.69
CA ALA A 41 24.85 -37.74 54.80
C ALA A 41 24.08 -37.62 53.48
N LEU A 42 23.74 -36.39 53.07
CA LEU A 42 23.06 -36.08 51.81
C LEU A 42 23.99 -36.32 50.60
N LEU A 43 23.55 -37.11 49.63
CA LEU A 43 24.28 -37.36 48.38
C LEU A 43 24.16 -36.16 47.42
N THR A 44 25.23 -35.87 46.68
CA THR A 44 25.41 -34.64 45.88
C THR A 44 24.50 -34.51 44.65
N SER A 45 24.00 -35.63 44.14
CA SER A 45 23.17 -35.65 42.93
C SER A 45 21.77 -36.18 43.26
N PRO A 46 20.71 -35.39 43.04
CA PRO A 46 19.35 -35.91 43.11
C PRO A 46 19.06 -36.83 41.90
N SER A 47 18.20 -37.82 42.09
CA SER A 47 17.74 -38.69 40.99
C SER A 47 16.37 -38.27 40.48
N GLY A 48 16.21 -38.31 39.15
CA GLY A 48 14.92 -38.05 38.50
C GLY A 48 13.93 -39.23 38.58
N PRO A 49 12.75 -39.09 37.94
CA PRO A 49 11.69 -40.11 37.94
C PRO A 49 12.16 -41.48 37.43
N GLY A 50 11.55 -42.56 37.95
CA GLY A 50 11.85 -43.94 37.54
C GLY A 50 12.21 -44.88 38.70
N TYR A 51 12.70 -46.08 38.35
CA TYR A 51 13.14 -47.08 39.33
C TYR A 51 14.61 -46.87 39.69
N HIS A 52 14.88 -46.81 41.00
CA HIS A 52 16.23 -46.62 41.53
C HIS A 52 16.56 -47.65 42.59
N ILE A 53 17.86 -47.94 42.72
CA ILE A 53 18.38 -48.92 43.67
C ILE A 53 19.02 -48.19 44.85
N MET A 54 18.57 -48.49 46.07
CA MET A 54 19.12 -48.03 47.32
C MET A 54 19.66 -49.21 48.15
N LEU A 55 20.70 -48.98 48.94
CA LEU A 55 21.20 -50.01 49.87
C LEU A 55 20.29 -50.06 51.11
N PRO A 56 19.64 -51.19 51.41
CA PRO A 56 18.76 -51.31 52.56
C PRO A 56 19.54 -51.04 53.85
N PHE A 57 18.88 -50.45 54.84
CA PHE A 57 19.41 -50.06 56.17
C PHE A 57 20.45 -48.92 56.19
N ILE A 58 21.17 -48.66 55.09
CA ILE A 58 22.22 -47.62 55.04
C ILE A 58 21.73 -46.38 54.27
N THR A 59 20.94 -46.58 53.22
CA THR A 59 20.44 -45.50 52.37
C THR A 59 18.95 -45.26 52.62
N THR A 60 18.56 -44.01 52.82
CA THR A 60 17.16 -43.56 52.84
C THR A 60 16.96 -42.47 51.81
N PHE A 61 15.75 -42.29 51.26
CA PHE A 61 15.46 -41.22 50.31
C PHE A 61 14.26 -40.37 50.74
N ARG A 62 14.20 -39.12 50.26
CA ARG A 62 13.03 -38.25 50.35
C ARG A 62 12.68 -37.76 48.94
N SER A 63 11.41 -37.82 48.58
CA SER A 63 10.89 -37.27 47.32
C SER A 63 10.54 -35.80 47.51
N VAL A 64 11.10 -34.94 46.67
CA VAL A 64 10.81 -33.50 46.63
C VAL A 64 10.07 -33.20 45.33
N GLN A 65 8.89 -32.60 45.45
CA GLN A 65 8.10 -32.19 44.29
C GLN A 65 8.71 -30.95 43.64
N THR A 66 8.88 -30.97 42.31
CA THR A 66 9.42 -29.85 41.51
C THR A 66 8.41 -29.29 40.51
N THR A 67 7.21 -29.86 40.47
CA THR A 67 6.07 -29.30 39.75
C THR A 67 5.37 -28.24 40.60
N LEU A 68 4.39 -27.56 39.99
CA LEU A 68 3.53 -26.63 40.71
C LEU A 68 2.83 -27.36 41.87
N GLN A 69 3.08 -26.90 43.10
CA GLN A 69 2.47 -27.42 44.31
C GLN A 69 1.70 -26.30 45.02
N THR A 70 0.77 -26.67 45.92
CA THR A 70 -0.04 -25.71 46.67
C THR A 70 0.05 -26.04 48.15
N ASP A 71 0.67 -25.13 48.89
CA ASP A 71 0.83 -25.22 50.33
C ASP A 71 -0.34 -24.52 51.01
N GLU A 72 -1.03 -25.22 51.91
CA GLU A 72 -2.21 -24.72 52.60
C GLU A 72 -1.91 -24.46 54.08
N VAL A 73 -2.12 -23.21 54.52
CA VAL A 73 -1.99 -22.80 55.92
C VAL A 73 -3.36 -22.48 56.47
N LYS A 74 -3.76 -23.17 57.56
CA LYS A 74 -5.09 -23.01 58.18
C LYS A 74 -5.03 -22.30 59.52
N ASN A 75 -6.09 -21.56 59.83
CA ASN A 75 -6.32 -20.94 61.13
C ASN A 75 -5.15 -20.07 61.61
N VAL A 76 -4.69 -19.13 60.77
CA VAL A 76 -3.60 -18.22 61.12
C VAL A 76 -4.14 -17.10 62.01
N PRO A 77 -3.68 -16.97 63.26
CA PRO A 77 -4.07 -15.86 64.11
C PRO A 77 -3.39 -14.57 63.65
N CYS A 78 -4.15 -13.47 63.63
CA CYS A 78 -3.69 -12.14 63.29
C CYS A 78 -4.16 -11.12 64.33
N GLY A 79 -3.24 -10.42 64.97
CA GLY A 79 -3.56 -9.33 65.91
C GLY A 79 -3.62 -7.99 65.19
N THR A 80 -4.78 -7.32 65.23
CA THR A 80 -4.93 -5.97 64.66
C THR A 80 -4.38 -4.88 65.61
N SER A 81 -4.05 -3.70 65.09
CA SER A 81 -3.56 -2.56 65.90
C SER A 81 -4.56 -2.15 67.00
N GLY A 82 -5.85 -2.41 66.79
CA GLY A 82 -6.93 -2.17 67.75
C GLY A 82 -7.09 -3.25 68.84
N GLY A 83 -6.17 -4.24 68.91
CA GLY A 83 -6.16 -5.28 69.94
C GLY A 83 -7.17 -6.41 69.74
N VAL A 84 -7.86 -6.45 68.58
CA VAL A 84 -8.77 -7.55 68.24
C VAL A 84 -8.00 -8.65 67.51
N MET A 85 -8.14 -9.88 68.01
CA MET A 85 -7.61 -11.08 67.36
C MET A 85 -8.59 -11.59 66.30
N ILE A 86 -8.12 -11.69 65.07
CA ILE A 86 -8.85 -12.28 63.94
C ILE A 86 -8.15 -13.56 63.47
N TYR A 87 -8.89 -14.44 62.82
CA TYR A 87 -8.35 -15.69 62.30
C TYR A 87 -8.56 -15.78 60.79
N ILE A 88 -7.49 -16.05 60.05
CA ILE A 88 -7.60 -16.36 58.63
C ILE A 88 -7.77 -17.86 58.49
N ASP A 89 -8.90 -18.26 57.90
CA ASP A 89 -9.29 -19.66 57.78
C ASP A 89 -8.30 -20.46 56.94
N ARG A 90 -7.90 -19.89 55.80
CA ARG A 90 -7.08 -20.58 54.82
C ARG A 90 -6.26 -19.60 54.00
N ILE A 91 -4.98 -19.92 53.86
CA ILE A 91 -4.05 -19.26 52.93
C ILE A 91 -3.50 -20.35 52.03
N GLU A 92 -3.67 -20.18 50.72
CA GLU A 92 -3.15 -21.07 49.69
C GLU A 92 -1.97 -20.38 49.02
N VAL A 93 -0.81 -21.01 49.03
CA VAL A 93 0.39 -20.53 48.35
C VAL A 93 0.77 -21.50 47.27
N VAL A 94 0.75 -21.04 46.03
CA VAL A 94 1.15 -21.81 44.86
C VAL A 94 2.62 -21.55 44.60
N ASN A 95 3.45 -22.58 44.70
CA ASN A 95 4.90 -22.51 44.56
C ASN A 95 5.46 -23.58 43.63
N MET A 96 6.68 -23.35 43.14
CA MET A 96 7.42 -24.29 42.31
C MET A 96 8.90 -24.20 42.63
N LEU A 97 9.53 -25.34 42.91
CA LEU A 97 10.97 -25.47 43.13
C LEU A 97 11.66 -25.95 41.85
N ALA A 98 12.61 -25.16 41.35
CA ALA A 98 13.38 -25.51 40.17
C ALA A 98 14.22 -26.78 40.41
N PRO A 99 14.25 -27.76 39.49
CA PRO A 99 15.00 -29.01 39.66
C PRO A 99 16.49 -28.83 39.97
N CYS A 100 17.12 -27.77 39.43
CA CYS A 100 18.53 -27.46 39.70
C CYS A 100 18.80 -26.98 41.13
N ALA A 101 17.81 -26.42 41.82
CA ALA A 101 17.95 -25.86 43.16
C ALA A 101 17.61 -26.87 44.28
N VAL A 102 17.09 -28.05 43.92
CA VAL A 102 16.62 -29.06 44.90
C VAL A 102 17.71 -29.47 45.88
N PHE A 103 18.93 -29.72 45.39
CA PHE A 103 20.03 -30.15 46.26
C PHE A 103 20.40 -29.05 47.29
N ASP A 104 20.53 -27.80 46.85
CA ASP A 104 20.94 -26.70 47.70
C ASP A 104 19.86 -26.32 48.73
N VAL A 105 18.59 -26.33 48.32
CA VAL A 105 17.47 -26.06 49.23
C VAL A 105 17.35 -27.15 50.29
N VAL A 106 17.44 -28.43 49.91
CA VAL A 106 17.38 -29.55 50.86
C VAL A 106 18.58 -29.57 51.79
N ARG A 107 19.77 -29.20 51.31
CA ARG A 107 20.97 -29.13 52.14
C ARG A 107 20.86 -28.05 53.22
N ASN A 108 20.29 -26.89 52.88
CA ASN A 108 20.23 -25.74 53.78
C ASN A 108 18.98 -25.76 54.68
N TYR A 109 17.85 -26.27 54.19
CA TYR A 109 16.54 -26.19 54.85
C TYR A 109 15.84 -27.55 55.06
N THR A 110 16.52 -28.66 54.78
CA THR A 110 15.98 -30.04 54.82
C THR A 110 14.90 -30.31 53.76
N ALA A 111 14.38 -31.54 53.73
CA ALA A 111 13.33 -31.91 52.78
C ALA A 111 11.98 -31.18 53.03
N ASP A 112 11.74 -30.73 54.26
CA ASP A 112 10.53 -30.01 54.69
C ASP A 112 10.75 -28.48 54.64
N TYR A 113 11.31 -27.99 53.52
CA TYR A 113 11.70 -26.59 53.36
C TYR A 113 10.49 -25.64 53.34
N ASP A 114 9.33 -26.13 52.88
CA ASP A 114 8.04 -25.44 52.82
C ASP A 114 7.60 -24.91 54.20
N LYS A 115 7.79 -25.72 55.26
CA LYS A 115 7.44 -25.34 56.63
C LYS A 115 8.26 -24.16 57.14
N THR A 116 9.54 -24.10 56.78
CA THR A 116 10.44 -23.06 57.28
C THR A 116 10.40 -21.80 56.42
N LEU A 117 10.42 -21.95 55.11
CA LEU A 117 10.52 -20.84 54.16
C LEU A 117 9.17 -20.20 53.81
N ILE A 118 8.07 -20.96 53.85
CA ILE A 118 6.74 -20.49 53.46
C ILE A 118 5.84 -20.39 54.67
N PHE A 119 5.55 -21.50 55.37
CA PHE A 119 4.58 -21.52 56.48
C PHE A 119 4.94 -20.55 57.61
N ASN A 120 6.17 -20.62 58.14
CA ASN A 120 6.60 -19.75 59.23
C ASN A 120 6.64 -18.27 58.79
N LYS A 121 7.01 -18.02 57.53
CA LYS A 121 7.12 -16.66 57.00
C LYS A 121 5.76 -16.01 56.83
N ILE A 122 4.76 -16.76 56.35
CA ILE A 122 3.36 -16.29 56.28
C ILE A 122 2.87 -15.80 57.64
N HIS A 123 3.11 -16.56 58.72
CA HIS A 123 2.71 -16.15 60.06
C HIS A 123 3.37 -14.84 60.51
N HIS A 124 4.65 -14.63 60.16
CA HIS A 124 5.37 -13.41 60.51
C HIS A 124 4.86 -12.20 59.73
N GLU A 125 4.81 -12.30 58.40
CA GLU A 125 4.41 -11.19 57.52
C GLU A 125 2.95 -10.78 57.75
N LEU A 126 2.08 -11.76 57.92
CA LEU A 126 0.66 -11.49 58.14
C LEU A 126 0.42 -10.80 59.49
N ASN A 127 1.09 -11.25 60.56
CA ASN A 127 1.00 -10.57 61.86
C ASN A 127 1.59 -9.16 61.81
N GLN A 128 2.69 -8.95 61.08
CA GLN A 128 3.25 -7.62 60.89
C GLN A 128 2.26 -6.71 60.15
N PHE A 129 1.62 -7.22 59.09
CA PHE A 129 0.61 -6.48 58.35
C PHE A 129 -0.61 -6.13 59.21
N CYS A 130 -1.17 -7.08 59.95
CA CYS A 130 -2.31 -6.82 60.82
C CYS A 130 -1.97 -5.88 61.98
N SER A 131 -0.80 -6.01 62.60
CA SER A 131 -0.42 -5.16 63.74
C SER A 131 -0.26 -3.69 63.35
N ALA A 132 0.03 -3.40 62.09
CA ALA A 132 0.13 -2.05 61.56
C ALA A 132 -1.23 -1.41 61.22
N HIS A 133 -2.30 -2.20 61.09
CA HIS A 133 -3.60 -1.73 60.59
C HIS A 133 -4.76 -2.05 61.54
N THR A 134 -5.78 -1.21 61.50
CA THR A 134 -7.00 -1.43 62.29
C THR A 134 -7.84 -2.59 61.72
N LEU A 135 -8.75 -3.15 62.52
CA LEU A 135 -9.67 -4.19 62.06
C LEU A 135 -10.48 -3.76 60.83
N GLN A 136 -10.90 -2.49 60.79
CA GLN A 136 -11.66 -1.94 59.67
C GLN A 136 -10.83 -1.88 58.39
N GLU A 137 -9.59 -1.41 58.48
CA GLU A 137 -8.68 -1.33 57.33
C GLU A 137 -8.37 -2.72 56.78
N VAL A 138 -8.02 -3.69 57.65
CA VAL A 138 -7.70 -5.06 57.22
C VAL A 138 -8.91 -5.79 56.61
N TYR A 139 -10.12 -5.55 57.13
CA TYR A 139 -11.33 -6.25 56.67
C TYR A 139 -11.99 -5.63 55.43
N ILE A 140 -12.02 -4.30 55.34
CA ILE A 140 -12.81 -3.57 54.34
C ILE A 140 -11.94 -2.87 53.29
N GLU A 141 -10.84 -2.23 53.70
CA GLU A 141 -10.12 -1.28 52.83
C GLU A 141 -8.93 -1.89 52.12
N LEU A 142 -8.19 -2.75 52.81
CA LEU A 142 -6.91 -3.29 52.37
C LEU A 142 -6.93 -4.81 52.15
N PHE A 143 -8.08 -5.48 52.32
CA PHE A 143 -8.19 -6.93 52.16
C PHE A 143 -7.67 -7.40 50.79
N ASP A 144 -8.07 -6.69 49.72
CA ASP A 144 -7.64 -7.01 48.35
C ASP A 144 -6.14 -6.80 48.10
N GLN A 145 -5.45 -6.07 48.99
CA GLN A 145 -4.01 -5.83 48.90
C GLN A 145 -3.19 -6.87 49.65
N ILE A 146 -3.81 -7.69 50.51
CA ILE A 146 -3.11 -8.69 51.34
C ILE A 146 -2.45 -9.75 50.45
N ASP A 147 -3.16 -10.22 49.42
CA ASP A 147 -2.65 -11.25 48.50
C ASP A 147 -1.34 -10.81 47.82
N GLU A 148 -1.33 -9.60 47.25
CA GLU A 148 -0.16 -9.05 46.56
C GLU A 148 0.98 -8.69 47.52
N ASN A 149 0.67 -8.09 48.67
CA ASN A 149 1.69 -7.76 49.67
C ASN A 149 2.38 -9.03 50.20
N LEU A 150 1.61 -10.08 50.50
CA LEU A 150 2.14 -11.34 51.00
C LEU A 150 2.95 -12.07 49.92
N LYS A 151 2.48 -12.08 48.66
CA LYS A 151 3.25 -12.63 47.53
C LYS A 151 4.59 -11.93 47.35
N GLN A 152 4.61 -10.60 47.35
CA GLN A 152 5.83 -9.82 47.17
C GLN A 152 6.81 -10.01 48.32
N ALA A 153 6.33 -10.00 49.57
CA ALA A 153 7.15 -10.22 50.75
C ALA A 153 7.78 -11.62 50.76
N LEU A 154 7.00 -12.67 50.46
CA LEU A 154 7.49 -14.04 50.37
C LEU A 154 8.54 -14.19 49.24
N GLN A 155 8.25 -13.70 48.04
CA GLN A 155 9.18 -13.84 46.92
C GLN A 155 10.48 -13.07 47.15
N LYS A 156 10.41 -11.88 47.78
CA LYS A 156 11.58 -11.06 48.09
C LYS A 156 12.58 -11.81 48.97
N ASP A 157 12.10 -12.48 50.01
CA ASP A 157 12.97 -13.23 50.92
C ASP A 157 13.49 -14.53 50.29
N LEU A 158 12.64 -15.21 49.50
CA LEU A 158 13.04 -16.42 48.77
C LEU A 158 14.13 -16.16 47.74
N ASN A 159 14.14 -14.98 47.10
CA ASN A 159 15.20 -14.60 46.15
C ASN A 159 16.59 -14.58 46.80
N VAL A 160 16.67 -14.34 48.12
CA VAL A 160 17.93 -14.30 48.88
C VAL A 160 18.21 -15.63 49.55
N MET A 161 17.19 -16.24 50.17
CA MET A 161 17.34 -17.42 51.03
C MET A 161 17.37 -18.75 50.25
N ALA A 162 16.62 -18.86 49.16
CA ALA A 162 16.43 -20.09 48.39
C ALA A 162 16.26 -19.80 46.89
N PRO A 163 17.33 -19.38 46.20
CA PRO A 163 17.27 -19.06 44.77
C PRO A 163 16.86 -20.30 43.97
N GLY A 164 15.67 -20.24 43.36
CA GLY A 164 15.07 -21.36 42.64
C GLY A 164 13.70 -21.81 43.18
N LEU A 165 13.28 -21.32 44.34
CA LEU A 165 11.90 -21.44 44.84
C LEU A 165 11.08 -20.20 44.43
N THR A 166 10.00 -20.41 43.68
CA THR A 166 9.17 -19.31 43.15
C THR A 166 7.73 -19.41 43.65
N ILE A 167 7.14 -18.28 44.02
CA ILE A 167 5.73 -18.12 44.39
C ILE A 167 4.96 -17.59 43.18
N GLN A 168 4.05 -18.40 42.67
CA GLN A 168 3.23 -18.07 41.51
C GLN A 168 2.02 -17.22 41.90
N ALA A 169 1.31 -17.65 42.96
CA ALA A 169 0.12 -16.98 43.45
C ALA A 169 -0.04 -17.21 44.96
N VAL A 170 -0.65 -16.24 45.63
CA VAL A 170 -1.07 -16.32 47.04
C VAL A 170 -2.54 -15.94 47.08
N ARG A 171 -3.33 -16.71 47.82
CA ARG A 171 -4.74 -16.43 48.03
C ARG A 171 -5.07 -16.52 49.51
N VAL A 172 -5.58 -15.43 50.07
CA VAL A 172 -5.99 -15.32 51.47
C VAL A 172 -7.52 -15.30 51.55
N THR A 173 -8.11 -16.12 52.41
CA THR A 173 -9.56 -16.05 52.66
C THR A 173 -9.90 -14.89 53.59
N LYS A 174 -11.13 -14.37 53.49
CA LYS A 174 -11.61 -13.32 54.39
C LYS A 174 -11.43 -13.74 55.86
N PRO A 175 -10.90 -12.87 56.73
CA PRO A 175 -10.66 -13.22 58.12
C PRO A 175 -11.99 -13.37 58.89
N LYS A 176 -12.04 -14.36 59.77
CA LYS A 176 -13.14 -14.55 60.71
C LYS A 176 -13.02 -13.57 61.87
N ILE A 177 -14.05 -12.73 62.00
CA ILE A 177 -14.23 -11.79 63.11
C ILE A 177 -15.01 -12.48 64.24
N PRO A 178 -14.70 -12.21 65.52
CA PRO A 178 -15.50 -12.67 66.65
C PRO A 178 -16.99 -12.27 66.55
N GLU A 179 -17.89 -13.17 66.94
CA GLU A 179 -19.35 -12.98 66.76
C GLU A 179 -19.91 -11.73 67.46
N ALA A 180 -19.28 -11.29 68.55
CA ALA A 180 -19.70 -10.12 69.33
C ALA A 180 -19.74 -8.81 68.54
N ILE A 181 -18.87 -8.67 67.51
CA ILE A 181 -18.75 -7.45 66.71
C ILE A 181 -19.13 -7.65 65.24
N ARG A 182 -19.32 -8.90 64.78
CA ARG A 182 -19.64 -9.27 63.39
C ARG A 182 -20.80 -8.46 62.79
N ARG A 183 -21.91 -8.38 63.52
CA ARG A 183 -23.14 -7.72 63.04
C ARG A 183 -22.96 -6.22 62.79
N ASN A 184 -22.13 -5.54 63.58
CA ASN A 184 -21.91 -4.10 63.43
C ASN A 184 -21.06 -3.79 62.20
N PHE A 185 -20.07 -4.64 61.89
CA PHE A 185 -19.23 -4.48 60.70
C PHE A 185 -19.98 -4.79 59.39
N GLU A 186 -20.86 -5.80 59.39
CA GLU A 186 -21.73 -6.10 58.23
C GLU A 186 -22.65 -4.93 57.88
N LEU A 187 -23.23 -4.26 58.89
CA LEU A 187 -24.06 -3.07 58.69
C LEU A 187 -23.23 -1.88 58.15
N MET A 188 -22.04 -1.68 58.70
CA MET A 188 -21.15 -0.60 58.29
C MET A 188 -20.64 -0.78 56.85
N GLU A 189 -20.33 -2.01 56.42
CA GLU A 189 -19.94 -2.33 55.04
C GLU A 189 -21.08 -2.02 54.05
N ALA A 190 -22.32 -2.36 54.42
CA ALA A 190 -23.49 -2.07 53.60
C ALA A 190 -23.76 -0.56 53.46
N GLU A 191 -23.55 0.23 54.52
CA GLU A 191 -23.68 1.69 54.47
C GLU A 191 -22.57 2.35 53.65
N LYS A 192 -21.31 1.93 53.82
CA LYS A 192 -20.18 2.45 53.03
C LYS A 192 -20.38 2.19 51.53
N THR A 193 -20.85 1.01 51.18
CA THR A 193 -21.16 0.65 49.78
C THR A 193 -22.26 1.55 49.20
N LYS A 194 -23.34 1.82 49.96
CA LYS A 194 -24.41 2.73 49.52
C LYS A 194 -23.90 4.16 49.32
N LEU A 195 -23.04 4.66 50.20
CA LEU A 195 -22.48 6.01 50.11
C LEU A 195 -21.58 6.17 48.87
N LEU A 196 -20.74 5.17 48.57
CA LEU A 196 -19.91 5.16 47.37
C LEU A 196 -20.74 5.17 46.08
N ILE A 197 -21.81 4.36 46.02
CA ILE A 197 -22.72 4.32 44.88
C ILE A 197 -23.42 5.67 44.70
N ALA A 198 -23.89 6.29 45.78
CA ALA A 198 -24.53 7.61 45.74
C ALA A 198 -23.56 8.69 45.22
N ALA A 199 -22.31 8.70 45.71
CA ALA A 199 -21.29 9.65 45.27
C ALA A 199 -20.90 9.46 43.80
N GLN A 200 -20.78 8.22 43.33
CA GLN A 200 -20.51 7.94 41.91
C GLN A 200 -21.69 8.34 41.03
N LYS A 201 -22.93 8.05 41.45
CA LYS A 201 -24.14 8.45 40.72
C LYS A 201 -24.24 9.97 40.57
N GLN A 202 -23.88 10.74 41.61
CA GLN A 202 -23.86 12.20 41.55
C GLN A 202 -22.84 12.72 40.51
N LYS A 203 -21.64 12.13 40.43
CA LYS A 203 -20.64 12.48 39.41
C LYS A 203 -21.10 12.17 37.98
N VAL A 204 -21.85 11.10 37.79
CA VAL A 204 -22.43 10.75 36.47
C VAL A 204 -23.44 11.82 36.05
N VAL A 205 -24.36 12.19 36.93
CA VAL A 205 -25.38 13.23 36.65
C VAL A 205 -24.72 14.57 36.30
N GLU A 206 -23.66 14.96 37.02
CA GLU A 206 -22.92 16.20 36.73
C GLU A 206 -22.25 16.16 35.34
N LYS A 207 -21.59 15.05 34.99
CA LYS A 207 -20.97 14.88 33.67
C LYS A 207 -21.98 14.81 32.54
N GLU A 208 -23.14 14.20 32.77
CA GLU A 208 -24.23 14.14 31.79
C GLU A 208 -24.78 15.55 31.52
N ALA A 209 -25.03 16.34 32.56
CA ALA A 209 -25.48 17.73 32.42
C ALA A 209 -24.47 18.63 31.68
N GLU A 210 -23.16 18.44 31.93
CA GLU A 210 -22.10 19.13 31.18
C GLU A 210 -22.08 18.70 29.70
N THR A 211 -22.29 17.41 29.44
CA THR A 211 -22.32 16.84 28.08
C THR A 211 -23.51 17.37 27.28
N GLU A 212 -24.70 17.47 27.90
CA GLU A 212 -25.87 18.05 27.24
C GLU A 212 -25.68 19.52 26.87
N ARG A 213 -25.07 20.32 27.75
CA ARG A 213 -24.73 21.72 27.45
C ARG A 213 -23.79 21.85 26.25
N LYS A 214 -22.74 21.02 26.19
CA LYS A 214 -21.81 20.99 25.04
C LYS A 214 -22.52 20.56 23.76
N LYS A 215 -23.39 19.55 23.83
CA LYS A 215 -24.18 19.09 22.69
C LYS A 215 -25.10 20.17 22.13
N ALA A 216 -25.73 20.96 22.99
CA ALA A 216 -26.60 22.06 22.58
C ALA A 216 -25.83 23.18 21.83
N VAL A 217 -24.63 23.53 22.28
CA VAL A 217 -23.76 24.51 21.61
C VAL A 217 -23.31 23.99 20.23
N ILE A 218 -22.86 22.73 20.16
CA ILE A 218 -22.42 22.11 18.91
C ILE A 218 -23.57 22.04 17.89
N GLU A 219 -24.79 21.70 18.30
CA GLU A 219 -25.92 21.65 17.38
C GLU A 219 -26.31 23.06 16.88
N ALA A 220 -26.22 24.09 17.74
CA ALA A 220 -26.43 25.48 17.32
C ALA A 220 -25.39 25.96 16.30
N GLU A 221 -24.11 25.64 16.51
CA GLU A 221 -23.03 25.95 15.56
C GLU A 221 -23.19 25.21 14.22
N LYS A 222 -23.57 23.93 14.27
CA LYS A 222 -23.86 23.12 13.09
C LYS A 222 -25.00 23.71 12.27
N ILE A 223 -26.10 24.13 12.90
CA ILE A 223 -27.22 24.79 12.21
C ILE A 223 -26.74 26.08 11.53
N ALA A 224 -25.91 26.88 12.20
CA ALA A 224 -25.34 28.10 11.62
C ALA A 224 -24.41 27.81 10.42
N GLN A 225 -23.56 26.79 10.50
CA GLN A 225 -22.68 26.37 9.41
C GLN A 225 -23.47 25.85 8.20
N VAL A 226 -24.50 25.01 8.43
CA VAL A 226 -25.37 24.49 7.36
C VAL A 226 -26.13 25.63 6.69
N ALA A 227 -26.60 26.63 7.45
CA ALA A 227 -27.24 27.82 6.89
C ALA A 227 -26.27 28.63 6.00
N LYS A 228 -25.01 28.80 6.44
CA LYS A 228 -23.97 29.46 5.66
C LYS A 228 -23.66 28.72 4.35
N ILE A 229 -23.54 27.40 4.38
CA ILE A 229 -23.31 26.58 3.18
C ILE A 229 -24.48 26.70 2.21
N ARG A 230 -25.72 26.59 2.68
CA ARG A 230 -26.92 26.76 1.84
C ARG A 230 -27.00 28.16 1.22
N PHE A 231 -26.59 29.19 1.95
CA PHE A 231 -26.52 30.54 1.41
C PHE A 231 -25.44 30.67 0.34
N GLN A 232 -24.23 30.14 0.57
CA GLN A 232 -23.16 30.09 -0.42
C GLN A 232 -23.56 29.32 -1.67
N GLN A 233 -24.27 28.21 -1.53
CA GLN A 233 -24.78 27.43 -2.66
C GLN A 233 -25.75 28.28 -3.50
N LYS A 234 -26.69 28.99 -2.88
CA LYS A 234 -27.60 29.89 -3.62
C LYS A 234 -26.90 31.04 -4.33
N VAL A 235 -25.86 31.62 -3.70
CA VAL A 235 -25.04 32.65 -4.33
C VAL A 235 -24.31 32.08 -5.55
N MET A 236 -23.69 30.91 -5.39
CA MET A 236 -22.98 30.21 -6.46
C MET A 236 -23.91 29.80 -7.60
N GLU A 237 -25.13 29.34 -7.31
CA GLU A 237 -26.15 29.03 -8.32
C GLU A 237 -26.50 30.28 -9.14
N LYS A 238 -26.70 31.44 -8.50
CA LYS A 238 -26.98 32.71 -9.19
C LYS A 238 -25.80 33.22 -10.01
N GLU A 239 -24.58 33.08 -9.50
CA GLU A 239 -23.37 33.40 -10.25
C GLU A 239 -23.18 32.47 -11.46
N THR A 240 -23.51 31.19 -11.31
CA THR A 240 -23.43 30.20 -12.39
C THR A 240 -24.48 30.47 -13.46
N GLU A 241 -25.72 30.79 -13.09
CA GLU A 241 -26.77 31.24 -14.03
C GLU A 241 -26.32 32.47 -14.82
N LYS A 242 -25.74 33.48 -14.13
CA LYS A 242 -25.19 34.66 -14.81
C LYS A 242 -24.10 34.29 -15.81
N ARG A 243 -23.19 33.40 -15.41
CA ARG A 243 -22.08 32.96 -16.27
C ARG A 243 -22.55 32.14 -17.46
N ILE A 244 -23.58 31.32 -17.30
CA ILE A 244 -24.23 30.59 -18.41
C ILE A 244 -24.80 31.59 -19.41
N SER A 245 -25.52 32.62 -18.96
CA SER A 245 -26.06 33.67 -19.83
C SER A 245 -24.95 34.39 -20.61
N GLU A 246 -23.85 34.76 -19.95
CA GLU A 246 -22.70 35.41 -20.61
C GLU A 246 -22.04 34.49 -21.67
N ILE A 247 -21.97 33.18 -21.39
CA ILE A 247 -21.45 32.19 -22.33
C ILE A 247 -22.41 31.99 -23.51
N GLU A 248 -23.72 31.95 -23.27
CA GLU A 248 -24.73 31.83 -24.33
C GLU A 248 -24.68 33.04 -25.27
N ASP A 249 -24.57 34.25 -24.73
CA ASP A 249 -24.42 35.48 -25.51
C ASP A 249 -23.12 35.48 -26.34
N ALA A 250 -22.01 35.08 -25.72
CA ALA A 250 -20.73 34.97 -26.40
C ALA A 250 -20.73 33.87 -27.49
N ALA A 251 -21.36 32.74 -27.22
CA ALA A 251 -21.51 31.63 -28.16
C ALA A 251 -22.43 32.02 -29.33
N PHE A 252 -23.51 32.75 -29.07
CA PHE A 252 -24.38 33.29 -30.11
C PHE A 252 -23.63 34.27 -31.01
N LEU A 253 -22.88 35.21 -30.43
CA LEU A 253 -22.05 36.16 -31.17
C LEU A 253 -20.99 35.44 -32.02
N ALA A 254 -20.29 34.47 -31.43
CA ALA A 254 -19.29 33.68 -32.14
C ALA A 254 -19.90 32.84 -33.27
N ARG A 255 -21.11 32.30 -33.07
CA ARG A 255 -21.85 31.53 -34.07
C ARG A 255 -22.26 32.40 -35.25
N GLU A 256 -22.81 33.59 -35.00
CA GLU A 256 -23.19 34.52 -36.07
C GLU A 256 -21.96 35.05 -36.81
N LYS A 257 -20.86 35.33 -36.10
CA LYS A 257 -19.59 35.72 -36.73
C LYS A 257 -19.03 34.59 -37.61
N ALA A 258 -18.98 33.36 -37.10
CA ALA A 258 -18.52 32.21 -37.87
C ALA A 258 -19.40 31.95 -39.10
N LYS A 259 -20.72 32.15 -38.98
CA LYS A 259 -21.65 32.05 -40.11
C LYS A 259 -21.37 33.13 -41.17
N ALA A 260 -21.18 34.38 -40.76
CA ALA A 260 -20.85 35.47 -41.66
C ALA A 260 -19.49 35.26 -42.36
N ASP A 261 -18.48 34.80 -41.62
CA ASP A 261 -17.15 34.49 -42.15
C ASP A 261 -17.22 33.31 -43.14
N ALA A 262 -18.02 32.29 -42.84
CA ALA A 262 -18.26 31.15 -43.73
C ALA A 262 -18.98 31.56 -45.03
N GLU A 263 -20.02 32.40 -44.93
CA GLU A 263 -20.74 32.95 -46.09
C GLU A 263 -19.81 33.81 -46.97
N TYR A 264 -18.98 34.66 -46.36
CA TYR A 264 -17.97 35.46 -47.05
C TYR A 264 -16.96 34.58 -47.78
N TYR A 265 -16.42 33.56 -47.10
CA TYR A 265 -15.44 32.65 -47.68
C TYR A 265 -16.04 31.82 -48.83
N ALA A 266 -17.26 31.30 -48.65
CA ALA A 266 -17.99 30.57 -49.69
C ALA A 266 -18.23 31.44 -50.93
N ALA A 267 -18.71 32.67 -50.76
CA ALA A 267 -18.92 33.61 -51.86
C ALA A 267 -17.60 33.97 -52.58
N HIS A 268 -16.53 34.18 -51.82
CA HIS A 268 -15.22 34.50 -52.37
C HIS A 268 -14.63 33.33 -53.18
N LYS A 269 -14.74 32.10 -52.68
CA LYS A 269 -14.27 30.88 -53.37
C LYS A 269 -15.12 30.53 -54.57
N TYR A 270 -16.43 30.70 -54.51
CA TYR A 270 -17.32 30.54 -55.67
C TYR A 270 -16.96 31.53 -56.78
N ALA A 271 -16.65 32.79 -56.42
CA ALA A 271 -16.21 33.81 -57.37
C ALA A 271 -14.83 33.56 -57.97
N THR A 272 -13.91 32.90 -57.24
CA THR A 272 -12.58 32.52 -57.76
C THR A 272 -12.61 31.23 -58.58
N SER A 273 -13.45 30.25 -58.20
CA SER A 273 -13.64 29.01 -58.96
C SER A 273 -14.24 29.26 -60.35
N ASN A 274 -15.11 30.28 -60.49
CA ASN A 274 -15.69 30.65 -61.78
C ASN A 274 -14.74 31.42 -62.72
N LYS A 275 -13.51 31.76 -62.29
CA LYS A 275 -12.54 32.54 -63.09
C LYS A 275 -11.38 31.71 -63.67
N GLY A 276 -11.33 30.40 -63.45
CA GLY A 276 -10.22 29.56 -63.88
C GLY A 276 -10.62 28.12 -64.15
N ALA A 277 -11.43 27.90 -65.19
CA ALA A 277 -11.64 26.57 -65.76
C ALA A 277 -10.53 26.23 -66.76
N ASP A 278 -9.28 26.16 -66.29
CA ASP A 278 -8.24 25.37 -66.96
C ASP A 278 -7.08 25.09 -66.00
N SER A 279 -6.74 23.80 -65.84
CA SER A 279 -5.75 23.19 -64.93
C SER A 279 -6.10 23.07 -63.43
N SER A 280 -6.35 21.82 -63.00
CA SER A 280 -6.27 21.29 -61.62
C SER A 280 -6.80 22.16 -60.46
N GLY A 281 -8.10 22.49 -60.48
CA GLY A 281 -8.80 23.20 -59.39
C GLY A 281 -8.67 22.58 -57.98
N TYR A 282 -8.30 21.30 -57.85
CA TYR A 282 -8.10 20.59 -56.57
C TYR A 282 -6.94 21.11 -55.69
N LEU A 283 -6.04 21.94 -56.23
CA LEU A 283 -4.92 22.52 -55.50
C LEU A 283 -5.20 23.95 -55.01
N VAL A 284 -6.23 24.60 -55.54
CA VAL A 284 -6.55 26.00 -55.24
C VAL A 284 -7.08 26.11 -53.81
N GLY A 285 -6.33 26.80 -52.94
CA GLY A 285 -6.68 26.95 -51.52
C GLY A 285 -6.27 25.80 -50.61
N ARG A 286 -5.49 24.82 -51.11
CA ARG A 286 -4.91 23.75 -50.28
C ARG A 286 -3.85 24.28 -49.31
N SER A 287 -2.93 25.09 -49.81
CA SER A 287 -1.86 25.69 -49.02
C SER A 287 -2.38 26.86 -48.18
N ASN A 288 -1.59 27.29 -47.18
CA ASN A 288 -1.85 28.53 -46.47
C ASN A 288 -1.61 29.77 -47.36
N ALA A 289 -1.76 30.97 -46.78
CA ALA A 289 -1.60 32.24 -47.51
C ALA A 289 -0.19 32.44 -48.11
N ASN A 290 0.84 31.80 -47.55
CA ASN A 290 2.21 31.84 -48.06
C ASN A 290 2.50 30.74 -49.10
N GLY A 291 1.48 29.95 -49.50
CA GLY A 291 1.63 28.87 -50.47
C GLY A 291 2.24 27.59 -49.89
N VAL A 292 2.40 27.48 -48.57
CA VAL A 292 2.96 26.30 -47.88
C VAL A 292 1.88 25.28 -47.55
N ASP A 293 2.16 24.00 -47.82
CA ASP A 293 1.31 22.88 -47.38
C ASP A 293 1.54 22.63 -45.88
N LEU A 294 0.54 22.93 -45.06
CA LEU A 294 0.64 22.81 -43.60
C LEU A 294 0.85 21.37 -43.15
N ASN A 295 0.35 20.38 -43.88
CA ASN A 295 0.61 18.95 -43.60
C ASN A 295 1.95 18.47 -44.19
N ARG A 296 2.86 19.40 -44.49
CA ARG A 296 4.30 19.19 -44.79
C ARG A 296 5.18 20.16 -44.00
N ASN A 297 4.62 20.88 -43.03
CA ASN A 297 5.29 21.97 -42.35
C ASN A 297 5.76 21.63 -40.92
N PHE A 298 5.24 20.57 -40.31
CA PHE A 298 5.65 20.14 -38.97
C PHE A 298 7.11 19.66 -38.93
N PRO A 299 7.80 19.72 -37.78
CA PRO A 299 9.11 19.11 -37.61
C PRO A 299 9.09 17.60 -37.90
N ASP A 300 10.09 17.11 -38.65
CA ASP A 300 10.22 15.69 -38.99
C ASP A 300 10.86 14.91 -37.85
N LEU A 301 10.03 14.25 -37.04
CA LEU A 301 10.50 13.45 -35.89
C LEU A 301 10.71 11.97 -36.23
N ASN A 302 10.15 11.51 -37.36
CA ASN A 302 10.25 10.12 -37.81
C ASN A 302 11.70 9.65 -38.00
N THR A 303 12.58 10.54 -38.48
CA THR A 303 13.99 10.21 -38.69
C THR A 303 14.67 9.79 -37.37
N TYR A 304 14.32 10.46 -36.26
CA TYR A 304 14.87 10.15 -34.95
C TYR A 304 14.24 8.89 -34.35
N ILE A 305 12.92 8.71 -34.45
CA ILE A 305 12.27 7.52 -33.89
C ILE A 305 12.74 6.24 -34.59
N TYR A 306 12.89 6.25 -35.92
CA TYR A 306 13.39 5.09 -36.66
C TYR A 306 14.83 4.73 -36.28
N TYR A 307 15.65 5.75 -35.97
CA TYR A 307 16.98 5.52 -35.43
C TYR A 307 16.93 4.91 -34.02
N ASN A 308 16.10 5.46 -33.13
CA ASN A 308 15.98 5.04 -31.73
C ASN A 308 15.35 3.64 -31.59
N GLU A 309 14.36 3.30 -32.41
CA GLU A 309 13.75 1.96 -32.44
C GLU A 309 14.77 0.90 -32.84
N LYS A 310 15.74 1.25 -33.70
CA LYS A 310 16.77 0.31 -34.18
C LYS A 310 17.98 0.22 -33.24
N HIS A 311 18.40 1.32 -32.62
CA HIS A 311 19.66 1.38 -31.85
C HIS A 311 19.46 1.56 -30.34
N GLY A 312 18.22 1.70 -29.89
CA GLY A 312 17.88 2.10 -28.53
C GLY A 312 17.96 3.63 -28.37
N GLY A 313 17.01 4.19 -27.62
CA GLY A 313 16.92 5.62 -27.36
C GLY A 313 15.52 6.01 -26.87
N PRO A 314 15.28 7.32 -26.62
CA PRO A 314 13.95 7.82 -26.26
C PRO A 314 12.90 7.44 -27.29
N ASN A 315 11.75 6.92 -26.83
CA ASN A 315 10.68 6.41 -27.68
C ASN A 315 9.42 7.31 -27.68
N HIS A 316 9.47 8.43 -26.96
CA HIS A 316 8.37 9.39 -26.78
C HIS A 316 8.94 10.81 -26.62
N HIS A 317 8.09 11.83 -26.80
CA HIS A 317 8.40 13.25 -26.53
C HIS A 317 9.72 13.73 -27.15
N LEU A 318 9.94 13.39 -28.43
CA LEU A 318 11.16 13.77 -29.14
C LEU A 318 11.29 15.30 -29.18
N PRO A 319 12.47 15.86 -28.86
CA PRO A 319 12.63 17.30 -28.76
C PRO A 319 12.53 17.97 -30.14
N LEU A 320 12.02 19.21 -30.15
CA LEU A 320 12.01 20.06 -31.35
C LEU A 320 13.37 20.74 -31.53
N PRO A 321 13.78 21.08 -32.76
CA PRO A 321 14.98 21.88 -32.98
C PRO A 321 14.83 23.28 -32.36
N ASP A 322 15.91 23.85 -31.81
CA ASP A 322 15.87 25.12 -31.05
C ASP A 322 15.20 26.28 -31.81
N ASN A 323 15.40 26.33 -33.13
CA ASN A 323 14.85 27.35 -34.01
C ASN A 323 13.53 26.95 -34.69
N TRP A 324 12.81 25.93 -34.20
CA TRP A 324 11.58 25.42 -34.83
C TRP A 324 10.54 26.52 -35.10
N LYS A 325 10.38 27.49 -34.19
CA LYS A 325 9.42 28.60 -34.35
C LYS A 325 9.67 29.45 -35.60
N SER A 326 10.92 29.50 -36.07
CA SER A 326 11.30 30.23 -37.28
C SER A 326 11.21 29.40 -38.56
N GLN A 327 10.93 28.10 -38.46
CA GLN A 327 10.90 27.14 -39.56
C GLN A 327 9.48 26.70 -39.95
N VAL A 328 8.48 27.14 -39.19
CA VAL A 328 7.09 26.75 -39.36
C VAL A 328 6.23 27.97 -39.66
N GLU A 329 5.12 27.74 -40.35
CA GLU A 329 4.10 28.72 -40.65
C GLU A 329 3.33 29.11 -39.38
N PRO A 330 2.69 30.29 -39.34
CA PRO A 330 1.96 30.76 -38.16
C PRO A 330 0.86 29.79 -37.71
N GLU A 331 0.16 29.14 -38.63
CA GLU A 331 -0.87 28.14 -38.30
C GLU A 331 -0.25 26.90 -37.63
N THR A 332 0.84 26.36 -38.20
CA THR A 332 1.58 25.24 -37.62
C THR A 332 2.18 25.62 -36.26
N GLN A 333 2.71 26.83 -36.12
CA GLN A 333 3.22 27.32 -34.83
C GLN A 333 2.11 27.35 -33.78
N ALA A 334 0.94 27.88 -34.12
CA ALA A 334 -0.20 27.95 -33.21
C ALA A 334 -0.67 26.56 -32.78
N VAL A 335 -0.75 25.61 -33.72
CA VAL A 335 -1.13 24.23 -33.43
C VAL A 335 -0.10 23.52 -32.55
N ILE A 336 1.21 23.66 -32.82
CA ILE A 336 2.26 23.09 -31.95
C ILE A 336 2.15 23.66 -30.53
N GLN A 337 1.90 24.96 -30.39
CA GLN A 337 1.69 25.58 -29.07
C GLN A 337 0.42 25.06 -28.39
N TRP A 338 -0.66 24.87 -29.13
CA TRP A 338 -1.92 24.35 -28.62
C TRP A 338 -1.81 22.91 -28.14
N ILE A 339 -1.22 22.02 -28.95
CA ILE A 339 -1.01 20.61 -28.60
C ILE A 339 -0.12 20.50 -27.35
N ARG A 340 0.82 21.43 -27.16
CA ARG A 340 1.66 21.49 -25.94
C ARG A 340 0.96 22.10 -24.72
N SER A 341 -0.17 22.78 -24.89
CA SER A 341 -0.88 23.46 -23.81
C SER A 341 -1.83 22.54 -23.05
N PHE A 342 -2.17 21.38 -23.62
CA PHE A 342 -3.06 20.40 -23.01
C PHE A 342 -2.48 18.99 -23.20
N ASN A 343 -2.73 18.11 -22.24
CA ASN A 343 -2.39 16.69 -22.38
C ASN A 343 -3.43 15.97 -23.26
N PHE A 344 -3.41 16.22 -24.58
CA PHE A 344 -4.29 15.53 -25.52
C PHE A 344 -3.95 14.03 -25.59
N ILE A 345 -4.99 13.18 -25.59
CA ILE A 345 -4.86 11.72 -25.54
C ILE A 345 -5.20 11.08 -26.90
N LEU A 346 -6.29 11.53 -27.51
CA LEU A 346 -6.78 11.03 -28.79
C LEU A 346 -7.17 12.22 -29.67
N SER A 347 -6.81 12.16 -30.95
CA SER A 347 -7.12 13.20 -31.94
C SER A 347 -7.47 12.58 -33.30
N ALA A 348 -8.18 13.34 -34.12
CA ALA A 348 -8.28 13.07 -35.54
C ALA A 348 -8.22 14.38 -36.33
N ASN A 349 -7.43 14.41 -37.39
CA ASN A 349 -7.43 15.50 -38.36
C ASN A 349 -8.25 15.08 -39.59
N LEU A 350 -9.06 16.01 -40.13
CA LEU A 350 -10.06 15.71 -41.17
C LEU A 350 -9.59 16.23 -42.52
N HIS A 351 -9.66 15.37 -43.53
CA HIS A 351 -9.17 15.58 -44.88
C HIS A 351 -10.22 15.18 -45.93
N GLY A 352 -9.95 15.55 -47.19
CA GLY A 352 -10.74 15.15 -48.35
C GLY A 352 -9.86 14.87 -49.56
N GLY A 353 -10.37 14.01 -50.45
CA GLY A 353 -9.70 13.50 -51.64
C GLY A 353 -9.73 11.97 -51.74
N ALA A 354 -10.07 11.29 -50.65
CA ALA A 354 -10.32 9.85 -50.59
C ALA A 354 -11.41 9.55 -49.53
N VAL A 355 -11.73 8.27 -49.33
CA VAL A 355 -12.59 7.82 -48.21
C VAL A 355 -11.89 6.66 -47.49
N VAL A 356 -11.11 6.98 -46.46
CA VAL A 356 -10.29 6.03 -45.71
C VAL A 356 -9.85 6.62 -44.35
N ALA A 357 -9.75 5.78 -43.33
CA ALA A 357 -9.10 6.13 -42.07
C ALA A 357 -7.60 5.77 -42.14
N ASN A 358 -6.77 6.80 -42.27
CA ASN A 358 -5.32 6.73 -42.34
C ASN A 358 -4.69 6.79 -40.95
N TYR A 359 -3.73 5.91 -40.65
CA TYR A 359 -3.07 5.86 -39.36
C TYR A 359 -1.53 5.82 -39.46
N PRO A 360 -0.81 6.22 -38.39
CA PRO A 360 0.65 6.24 -38.36
C PRO A 360 1.35 4.90 -38.70
N TYR A 361 2.61 4.94 -39.13
CA TYR A 361 3.34 6.15 -39.55
C TYR A 361 2.99 6.55 -40.99
N ASP A 362 3.01 7.85 -41.26
CA ASP A 362 2.88 8.44 -42.59
C ASP A 362 4.17 8.36 -43.41
N ARG A 363 5.34 8.47 -42.75
CA ARG A 363 6.63 8.43 -43.43
C ARG A 363 7.13 7.00 -43.58
N SER A 364 7.43 6.57 -44.80
CA SER A 364 8.05 5.26 -45.02
C SER A 364 9.49 5.18 -44.50
N LEU A 365 9.86 4.05 -43.88
CA LEU A 365 11.23 3.69 -43.49
C LEU A 365 12.18 3.58 -44.70
N GLU A 366 11.65 3.14 -45.85
CA GLU A 366 12.43 2.89 -47.05
C GLU A 366 12.35 4.06 -48.04
N HIS A 367 13.47 4.34 -48.73
CA HIS A 367 13.45 5.24 -49.88
C HIS A 367 12.72 4.56 -51.04
N ARG A 368 11.79 5.30 -51.66
CA ARG A 368 10.95 4.86 -52.78
C ARG A 368 11.76 4.06 -53.81
N VAL A 369 11.49 2.76 -53.95
CA VAL A 369 12.02 1.97 -55.07
C VAL A 369 11.25 2.40 -56.32
N ARG A 370 11.99 2.89 -57.34
CA ARG A 370 11.40 3.31 -58.63
C ARG A 370 10.56 2.17 -59.22
N GLY A 371 9.25 2.38 -59.37
CA GLY A 371 8.36 1.50 -60.14
C GLY A 371 7.09 1.05 -59.42
N PHE A 372 7.01 1.14 -58.09
CA PHE A 372 5.81 0.78 -57.32
C PHE A 372 4.98 2.01 -56.91
N ARG A 373 3.66 1.96 -57.10
CA ARG A 373 2.72 3.04 -56.72
C ARG A 373 2.53 3.16 -55.21
N ARG A 374 2.70 2.06 -54.45
CA ARG A 374 2.55 1.98 -52.99
C ARG A 374 3.93 1.80 -52.33
N THR A 375 4.13 2.45 -51.20
CA THR A 375 5.35 2.33 -50.39
C THR A 375 5.20 1.24 -49.33
N ALA A 376 6.30 0.86 -48.67
CA ALA A 376 6.30 -0.19 -47.67
C ALA A 376 5.49 0.22 -46.43
N ASN A 377 4.74 -0.73 -45.86
CA ASN A 377 4.04 -0.56 -44.60
C ASN A 377 5.03 -0.20 -43.49
N THR A 378 4.76 0.87 -42.73
CA THR A 378 5.64 1.35 -41.66
C THR A 378 4.83 1.46 -40.35
N PRO A 379 4.70 0.34 -39.61
CA PRO A 379 3.86 0.27 -38.42
C PRO A 379 4.49 1.01 -37.22
N THR A 380 3.65 1.47 -36.31
CA THR A 380 4.10 1.98 -35.00
C THR A 380 4.21 0.87 -33.95
N PRO A 381 4.84 1.13 -32.79
CA PRO A 381 4.74 0.23 -31.63
C PRO A 381 3.30 -0.06 -31.18
N ASP A 382 2.37 0.87 -31.39
CA ASP A 382 0.94 0.77 -31.07
C ASP A 382 0.06 0.43 -32.30
N ASP A 383 0.63 -0.19 -33.35
CA ASP A 383 -0.05 -0.46 -34.63
C ASP A 383 -1.41 -1.16 -34.49
N LYS A 384 -1.51 -2.17 -33.60
CA LYS A 384 -2.78 -2.87 -33.34
C LYS A 384 -3.85 -1.94 -32.77
N LEU A 385 -3.46 -1.01 -31.90
CA LEU A 385 -4.36 -0.01 -31.34
C LEU A 385 -4.82 0.96 -32.44
N PHE A 386 -3.88 1.47 -33.24
CA PHE A 386 -4.20 2.37 -34.35
C PHE A 386 -5.12 1.73 -35.40
N GLN A 387 -4.87 0.48 -35.77
CA GLN A 387 -5.78 -0.28 -36.64
C GLN A 387 -7.18 -0.37 -36.04
N LYS A 388 -7.30 -0.60 -34.73
CA LYS A 388 -8.59 -0.63 -34.04
C LYS A 388 -9.27 0.74 -34.06
N LEU A 389 -8.54 1.82 -33.75
CA LEU A 389 -9.07 3.19 -33.75
C LEU A 389 -9.59 3.58 -35.15
N ALA A 390 -8.80 3.29 -36.20
CA ALA A 390 -9.19 3.52 -37.58
C ALA A 390 -10.43 2.70 -37.97
N LYS A 391 -10.50 1.42 -37.56
CA LYS A 391 -11.66 0.55 -37.81
C LYS A 391 -12.92 1.07 -37.14
N VAL A 392 -12.85 1.56 -35.90
CA VAL A 392 -14.02 2.12 -35.21
C VAL A 392 -14.67 3.21 -36.06
N TYR A 393 -13.88 4.17 -36.55
CA TYR A 393 -14.42 5.22 -37.42
C TYR A 393 -14.95 4.63 -38.74
N SER A 394 -14.16 3.80 -39.41
CA SER A 394 -14.50 3.26 -40.73
C SER A 394 -15.80 2.44 -40.75
N TYR A 395 -15.99 1.56 -39.75
CA TYR A 395 -17.18 0.71 -39.64
C TYR A 395 -18.42 1.46 -39.15
N ALA A 396 -18.26 2.51 -38.34
CA ALA A 396 -19.36 3.38 -37.95
C ALA A 396 -19.75 4.38 -39.06
N HIS A 397 -18.83 4.67 -39.98
CA HIS A 397 -19.08 5.53 -41.12
C HIS A 397 -20.00 4.85 -42.15
N GLY A 398 -20.89 5.63 -42.76
CA GLY A 398 -21.95 5.12 -43.64
C GLY A 398 -21.46 4.29 -44.85
N TRP A 399 -20.24 4.51 -45.33
CA TRP A 399 -19.69 3.81 -46.51
C TRP A 399 -18.16 3.60 -46.53
N MET A 400 -17.43 3.98 -45.46
CA MET A 400 -15.95 3.91 -45.49
C MET A 400 -15.46 2.45 -45.45
N HIS A 401 -16.05 1.63 -44.57
CA HIS A 401 -15.74 0.21 -44.41
C HIS A 401 -15.93 -0.65 -45.67
N GLN A 402 -16.69 -0.17 -46.67
CA GLN A 402 -16.84 -0.88 -47.95
C GLN A 402 -15.49 -1.00 -48.68
N GLY A 403 -14.55 -0.09 -48.37
CA GLY A 403 -13.18 -0.11 -48.85
C GLY A 403 -13.00 0.33 -50.29
N TRP A 404 -14.03 0.26 -51.14
CA TRP A 404 -13.99 0.70 -52.53
C TRP A 404 -14.64 2.08 -52.69
N ASN A 405 -13.83 3.13 -52.69
CA ASN A 405 -14.28 4.51 -52.84
C ASN A 405 -13.31 5.29 -53.73
N CYS A 406 -13.80 6.23 -54.53
CA CYS A 406 -12.98 7.11 -55.36
C CYS A 406 -12.06 6.40 -56.39
N GLY A 407 -12.29 5.12 -56.67
CA GLY A 407 -11.39 4.29 -57.49
C GLY A 407 -10.21 3.68 -56.73
N ASP A 408 -10.13 3.91 -55.42
CA ASP A 408 -9.18 3.27 -54.52
C ASP A 408 -9.82 2.09 -53.78
N TYR A 409 -8.98 1.12 -53.41
CA TYR A 409 -9.36 -0.02 -52.58
C TYR A 409 -8.50 -0.08 -51.32
N PHE A 410 -9.17 0.09 -50.17
CA PHE A 410 -8.63 0.00 -48.83
C PHE A 410 -9.41 -1.06 -48.04
N PRO A 411 -8.83 -2.25 -47.79
CA PRO A 411 -9.49 -3.27 -46.96
C PRO A 411 -9.93 -2.69 -45.62
N ASP A 412 -11.16 -3.00 -45.21
CA ASP A 412 -11.82 -2.47 -44.01
C ASP A 412 -11.94 -0.92 -43.95
N GLY A 413 -11.69 -0.22 -45.06
CA GLY A 413 -11.69 1.24 -45.13
C GLY A 413 -10.58 1.92 -44.31
N ILE A 414 -9.47 1.23 -44.06
CA ILE A 414 -8.32 1.77 -43.30
C ILE A 414 -7.01 1.65 -44.09
N THR A 415 -6.00 2.45 -43.75
CA THR A 415 -4.67 2.31 -44.33
C THR A 415 -3.57 2.84 -43.42
N ASN A 416 -2.40 2.21 -43.41
CA ASN A 416 -1.19 2.82 -42.87
C ASN A 416 -0.72 3.90 -43.86
N GLY A 417 -0.39 5.09 -43.37
CA GLY A 417 -0.08 6.22 -44.26
C GLY A 417 1.10 5.97 -45.18
N ALA A 418 2.20 5.44 -44.65
CA ALA A 418 3.33 5.04 -45.45
C ALA A 418 3.00 3.93 -46.45
N SER A 419 2.06 3.03 -46.17
CA SER A 419 1.63 2.00 -47.13
C SER A 419 0.85 2.59 -48.31
N TRP A 420 0.05 3.62 -48.06
CA TRP A 420 -0.67 4.33 -49.12
C TRP A 420 0.28 5.19 -49.96
N TYR A 421 0.92 6.18 -49.34
CA TYR A 421 2.01 6.95 -49.90
C TYR A 421 2.84 7.64 -48.80
N SER A 422 4.17 7.53 -48.89
CA SER A 422 5.06 8.18 -47.93
C SER A 422 4.88 9.70 -47.89
N LEU A 423 4.68 10.22 -46.67
CA LEU A 423 4.50 11.63 -46.35
C LEU A 423 5.40 11.99 -45.17
N ASN A 424 6.16 13.08 -45.27
CA ASN A 424 6.97 13.59 -44.17
C ASN A 424 6.45 14.94 -43.67
N ARG A 425 6.84 15.33 -42.45
CA ARG A 425 6.47 16.62 -41.85
C ARG A 425 4.95 16.82 -41.72
N GLY A 426 4.22 15.72 -41.52
CA GLY A 426 2.78 15.72 -41.28
C GLY A 426 2.44 15.96 -39.81
N MET A 427 1.21 16.42 -39.55
CA MET A 427 0.71 16.67 -38.19
C MET A 427 0.43 15.38 -37.41
N GLN A 428 -0.02 14.34 -38.10
CA GLN A 428 -0.41 13.06 -37.50
C GLN A 428 0.75 12.40 -36.75
N ASP A 429 1.87 12.15 -37.44
CA ASP A 429 3.05 11.55 -36.83
C ASP A 429 3.70 12.48 -35.79
N PHE A 430 3.59 13.80 -35.98
CA PHE A 430 4.09 14.78 -35.01
C PHE A 430 3.41 14.65 -33.64
N ASN A 431 2.08 14.50 -33.62
CA ASN A 431 1.32 14.31 -32.37
C ASN A 431 1.87 13.12 -31.57
N TYR A 432 1.98 11.97 -32.23
CA TYR A 432 2.43 10.72 -31.61
C TYR A 432 3.89 10.78 -31.14
N LEU A 433 4.76 11.44 -31.90
CA LEU A 433 6.20 11.47 -31.60
C LEU A 433 6.62 12.55 -30.61
N HIS A 434 5.88 13.67 -30.56
CA HIS A 434 6.23 14.80 -29.70
C HIS A 434 5.42 14.85 -28.39
N THR A 435 4.25 14.21 -28.33
CA THR A 435 3.31 14.32 -27.21
C THR A 435 2.71 12.96 -26.84
N ASN A 436 1.72 12.94 -25.93
CA ASN A 436 0.94 11.75 -25.60
C ASN A 436 -0.20 11.46 -26.60
N CYS A 437 -0.45 12.34 -27.56
CA CYS A 437 -1.66 12.30 -28.37
C CYS A 437 -1.58 11.29 -29.51
N PHE A 438 -2.53 10.37 -29.55
CA PHE A 438 -2.71 9.41 -30.64
C PHE A 438 -3.61 10.04 -31.70
N GLU A 439 -3.03 10.44 -32.84
CA GLU A 439 -3.78 11.06 -33.94
C GLU A 439 -3.94 10.11 -35.14
N ILE A 440 -5.12 10.12 -35.75
CA ILE A 440 -5.37 9.52 -37.08
C ILE A 440 -5.82 10.59 -38.08
N THR A 441 -5.66 10.33 -39.38
CA THR A 441 -6.12 11.19 -40.46
C THR A 441 -7.35 10.58 -41.11
N LEU A 442 -8.45 11.32 -41.17
CA LEU A 442 -9.71 10.83 -41.71
C LEU A 442 -9.99 11.50 -43.06
N GLU A 443 -9.89 10.74 -44.14
CA GLU A 443 -10.30 11.18 -45.47
C GLU A 443 -11.79 10.89 -45.64
N LEU A 444 -12.62 11.92 -45.78
CA LEU A 444 -14.08 11.79 -45.62
C LEU A 444 -14.85 11.70 -46.95
N SER A 445 -14.32 12.30 -48.02
CA SER A 445 -15.03 12.43 -49.29
C SER A 445 -14.07 12.43 -50.47
N CYS A 446 -14.50 11.84 -51.60
CA CYS A 446 -13.75 11.90 -52.86
C CYS A 446 -13.67 13.33 -53.40
N ASP A 447 -14.80 14.04 -53.35
CA ASP A 447 -14.84 15.47 -53.66
C ASP A 447 -14.30 16.24 -52.46
N LYS A 448 -13.24 17.02 -52.68
CA LYS A 448 -12.60 17.83 -51.64
C LYS A 448 -13.46 19.02 -51.22
N PHE A 449 -14.34 19.48 -52.10
CA PHE A 449 -15.20 20.63 -51.87
C PHE A 449 -16.60 20.30 -52.38
N PRO A 450 -17.33 19.38 -51.70
CA PRO A 450 -18.64 18.95 -52.14
C PRO A 450 -19.63 20.11 -52.16
N ARG A 451 -20.64 20.02 -53.02
CA ARG A 451 -21.69 21.04 -53.10
C ARG A 451 -22.51 21.09 -51.82
N GLN A 452 -23.10 22.24 -51.54
CA GLN A 452 -23.85 22.48 -50.31
C GLN A 452 -24.99 21.47 -50.11
N GLU A 453 -25.66 21.05 -51.19
CA GLU A 453 -26.74 20.04 -51.14
C GLU A 453 -26.29 18.65 -50.67
N GLU A 454 -24.98 18.35 -50.71
CA GLU A 454 -24.43 17.05 -50.31
C GLU A 454 -24.04 17.02 -48.82
N LEU A 455 -23.89 18.19 -48.17
CA LEU A 455 -23.40 18.31 -46.80
C LEU A 455 -24.30 17.60 -45.77
N GLN A 456 -25.62 17.59 -45.96
CA GLN A 456 -26.53 16.89 -45.05
C GLN A 456 -26.29 15.38 -45.09
N ARG A 457 -26.02 14.82 -46.28
CA ARG A 457 -25.71 13.41 -46.45
C ARG A 457 -24.37 13.07 -45.80
N GLU A 458 -23.35 13.90 -46.01
CA GLU A 458 -22.03 13.73 -45.39
C GLU A 458 -22.11 13.76 -43.87
N TRP A 459 -22.84 14.72 -43.30
CA TRP A 459 -23.07 14.79 -41.86
C TRP A 459 -23.72 13.51 -41.33
N LEU A 460 -24.82 13.06 -41.94
CA LEU A 460 -25.52 11.86 -41.49
C LEU A 460 -24.67 10.59 -41.63
N GLY A 461 -23.76 10.54 -42.62
CA GLY A 461 -22.81 9.45 -42.80
C GLY A 461 -21.65 9.43 -41.79
N ASN A 462 -21.26 10.59 -41.28
CA ASN A 462 -20.12 10.74 -40.36
C ASN A 462 -20.52 10.87 -38.88
N ARG A 463 -21.75 11.30 -38.58
CA ARG A 463 -22.19 11.64 -37.21
C ARG A 463 -21.89 10.52 -36.21
N GLU A 464 -22.27 9.28 -36.54
CA GLU A 464 -22.05 8.14 -35.65
C GLU A 464 -20.56 7.83 -35.48
N ALA A 465 -19.80 7.87 -36.58
CA ALA A 465 -18.35 7.61 -36.57
C ALA A 465 -17.58 8.63 -35.71
N LEU A 466 -17.96 9.91 -35.78
CA LEU A 466 -17.38 10.96 -34.95
C LEU A 466 -17.61 10.71 -33.46
N ILE A 467 -18.83 10.32 -33.08
CA ILE A 467 -19.16 10.03 -31.67
C ILE A 467 -18.42 8.78 -31.20
N GLN A 468 -18.50 7.67 -31.94
CA GLN A 468 -17.81 6.43 -31.56
C GLN A 468 -16.30 6.61 -31.48
N PHE A 469 -15.71 7.45 -32.31
CA PHE A 469 -14.28 7.76 -32.24
C PHE A 469 -13.93 8.53 -30.96
N LEU A 470 -14.72 9.53 -30.58
CA LEU A 470 -14.51 10.26 -29.32
C LEU A 470 -14.61 9.33 -28.11
N GLU A 471 -15.54 8.38 -28.11
CA GLU A 471 -15.67 7.38 -27.05
C GLU A 471 -14.42 6.51 -26.88
N GLN A 472 -13.58 6.37 -27.92
CA GLN A 472 -12.34 5.58 -27.85
C GLN A 472 -11.29 6.20 -26.94
N VAL A 473 -11.42 7.46 -26.52
CA VAL A 473 -10.54 8.04 -25.51
C VAL A 473 -10.74 7.38 -24.13
N HIS A 474 -11.87 6.68 -23.93
CA HIS A 474 -12.24 6.00 -22.70
C HIS A 474 -11.98 4.48 -22.76
N GLN A 475 -10.80 4.06 -23.23
CA GLN A 475 -10.31 2.69 -23.08
C GLN A 475 -8.88 2.63 -22.50
N GLY A 476 -8.40 1.43 -22.18
CA GLY A 476 -7.03 1.24 -21.69
C GLY A 476 -6.90 1.43 -20.19
N ILE A 477 -5.91 2.21 -19.76
CA ILE A 477 -5.65 2.53 -18.35
C ILE A 477 -5.52 4.05 -18.15
N LYS A 478 -5.84 4.51 -16.94
CA LYS A 478 -5.59 5.89 -16.50
C LYS A 478 -5.33 5.92 -15.00
N GLY A 479 -4.77 7.00 -14.49
CA GLY A 479 -4.66 7.20 -13.05
C GLY A 479 -3.68 8.30 -12.69
N MET A 480 -3.23 8.30 -11.43
CA MET A 480 -2.34 9.30 -10.88
C MET A 480 -0.95 8.70 -10.61
N VAL A 481 0.10 9.47 -10.85
CA VAL A 481 1.45 9.18 -10.34
C VAL A 481 1.72 10.11 -9.17
N LEU A 482 2.00 9.52 -8.01
CA LEU A 482 2.15 10.21 -6.73
C LEU A 482 3.55 10.00 -6.15
N ASP A 483 4.05 10.99 -5.41
CA ASP A 483 5.26 10.86 -4.60
C ASP A 483 4.97 10.15 -3.25
N GLU A 484 6.03 9.90 -2.48
CA GLU A 484 5.98 9.28 -1.14
C GLU A 484 5.10 10.02 -0.11
N ASN A 485 4.77 11.29 -0.37
CA ASN A 485 3.92 12.14 0.45
C ASN A 485 2.51 12.30 -0.12
N TYR A 486 2.15 11.52 -1.15
CA TYR A 486 0.88 11.58 -1.88
C TYR A 486 0.65 12.89 -2.66
N ASN A 487 1.70 13.63 -3.00
CA ASN A 487 1.61 14.75 -3.94
C ASN A 487 1.66 14.25 -5.39
N ASN A 488 1.03 15.00 -6.28
CA ASN A 488 1.03 14.69 -7.71
C ASN A 488 2.43 14.88 -8.33
N LEU A 489 2.85 13.91 -9.15
CA LEU A 489 4.09 13.97 -9.92
C LEU A 489 3.79 14.19 -11.41
N ALA A 490 4.09 15.39 -11.89
CA ALA A 490 4.07 15.72 -13.31
C ALA A 490 5.30 15.13 -14.04
N GLU A 491 5.17 14.91 -15.35
CA GLU A 491 6.24 14.41 -16.23
C GLU A 491 6.83 13.04 -15.83
N ALA A 492 6.11 12.26 -15.02
CA ALA A 492 6.45 10.87 -14.77
C ALA A 492 6.20 10.04 -16.04
N VAL A 493 7.07 9.08 -16.33
CA VAL A 493 7.01 8.23 -17.53
C VAL A 493 6.34 6.90 -17.18
N ILE A 494 5.31 6.53 -17.96
CA ILE A 494 4.57 5.28 -17.85
C ILE A 494 4.89 4.44 -19.09
N SER A 495 5.62 3.35 -18.86
CA SER A 495 6.03 2.38 -19.89
C SER A 495 5.22 1.09 -19.79
N VAL A 496 4.94 0.49 -20.95
CA VAL A 496 4.20 -0.78 -21.05
C VAL A 496 5.09 -1.83 -21.67
N SER A 497 5.32 -2.93 -20.94
CA SER A 497 6.19 -4.00 -21.42
C SER A 497 5.70 -4.56 -22.77
N GLY A 498 6.60 -4.56 -23.76
CA GLY A 498 6.32 -5.02 -25.12
C GLY A 498 5.80 -3.95 -26.08
N ILE A 499 5.58 -2.71 -25.62
CA ILE A 499 5.21 -1.58 -26.46
C ILE A 499 6.30 -0.50 -26.32
N ASN A 500 7.10 -0.31 -27.37
CA ASN A 500 8.21 0.64 -27.35
C ASN A 500 7.76 2.08 -27.65
N HIS A 501 6.84 2.60 -26.85
CA HIS A 501 6.37 3.97 -26.91
C HIS A 501 5.73 4.31 -25.57
N ASP A 502 6.35 5.16 -24.76
CA ASP A 502 5.89 5.49 -23.41
C ASP A 502 5.02 6.75 -23.41
N VAL A 503 4.26 6.97 -22.32
CA VAL A 503 3.48 8.21 -22.11
C VAL A 503 3.91 8.91 -20.82
N THR A 504 3.55 10.17 -20.69
CA THR A 504 3.87 10.98 -19.50
C THR A 504 2.62 11.39 -18.72
N SER A 505 2.78 11.60 -17.41
CA SER A 505 1.76 12.28 -16.61
C SER A 505 1.73 13.79 -16.91
N GLY A 506 0.54 14.39 -16.91
CA GLY A 506 0.35 15.83 -17.08
C GLY A 506 0.69 16.62 -15.82
N ASP A 507 0.46 17.94 -15.85
CA ASP A 507 0.79 18.87 -14.76
C ASP A 507 0.12 18.52 -13.42
N HIS A 508 -1.03 17.82 -13.46
CA HIS A 508 -1.75 17.38 -12.28
C HIS A 508 -1.35 15.97 -11.83
N GLY A 509 -0.34 15.36 -12.44
CA GLY A 509 0.13 14.00 -12.16
C GLY A 509 -0.78 12.89 -12.70
N ASP A 510 -1.84 13.23 -13.42
CA ASP A 510 -2.72 12.28 -14.09
C ASP A 510 -2.13 11.81 -15.43
N TYR A 511 -2.33 10.55 -15.76
CA TYR A 511 -1.89 9.97 -17.02
C TYR A 511 -2.99 9.11 -17.65
N PHE A 512 -2.87 8.92 -18.96
CA PHE A 512 -3.78 8.11 -19.76
C PHE A 512 -2.96 7.27 -20.74
N ARG A 513 -3.27 5.98 -20.82
CA ARG A 513 -2.63 5.07 -21.77
C ARG A 513 -3.68 4.21 -22.44
N LEU A 514 -3.96 4.52 -23.70
CA LEU A 514 -4.83 3.72 -24.55
C LEU A 514 -4.18 2.36 -24.79
N LEU A 515 -4.94 1.30 -24.53
CA LEU A 515 -4.52 -0.09 -24.72
C LEU A 515 -5.72 -0.91 -25.19
N LEU A 516 -5.45 -1.98 -25.94
CA LEU A 516 -6.46 -2.98 -26.26
C LEU A 516 -6.73 -3.87 -25.04
N PRO A 517 -7.83 -4.65 -25.03
CA PRO A 517 -8.06 -5.63 -23.98
C PRO A 517 -6.93 -6.65 -23.91
N GLY A 518 -6.41 -6.88 -22.70
CA GLY A 518 -5.22 -7.69 -22.49
C GLY A 518 -4.65 -7.54 -21.08
N THR A 519 -3.63 -8.33 -20.76
CA THR A 519 -2.88 -8.19 -19.50
C THR A 519 -1.49 -7.65 -19.80
N TYR A 520 -1.11 -6.60 -19.09
CA TYR A 520 0.09 -5.82 -19.32
C TYR A 520 0.89 -5.65 -18.03
N THR A 521 2.20 -5.61 -18.16
CA THR A 521 3.11 -5.17 -17.11
C THR A 521 3.45 -3.71 -17.38
N VAL A 522 3.07 -2.83 -16.46
CA VAL A 522 3.17 -1.38 -16.61
C VAL A 522 4.11 -0.84 -15.54
N THR A 523 5.05 0.02 -15.92
CA THR A 523 6.03 0.61 -15.00
C THR A 523 5.94 2.13 -15.04
N ALA A 524 5.80 2.77 -13.88
CA ALA A 524 5.94 4.21 -13.74
C ALA A 524 7.33 4.55 -13.20
N THR A 525 7.94 5.59 -13.77
CA THR A 525 9.27 6.10 -13.40
C THR A 525 9.27 7.61 -13.40
N ALA A 526 10.09 8.22 -12.54
CA ALA A 526 10.28 9.67 -12.52
C ALA A 526 11.73 9.99 -12.11
N PRO A 527 12.33 11.09 -12.60
CA PRO A 527 13.68 11.49 -12.19
C PRO A 527 13.80 11.63 -10.67
N GLY A 528 14.75 10.91 -10.06
CA GLY A 528 14.97 10.91 -8.60
C GLY A 528 14.07 9.96 -7.79
N PHE A 529 13.28 9.13 -8.46
CA PHE A 529 12.41 8.13 -7.84
C PHE A 529 12.72 6.72 -8.33
N ASP A 530 12.51 5.73 -7.46
CA ASP A 530 12.62 4.32 -7.81
C ASP A 530 11.40 3.88 -8.65
N PRO A 531 11.59 3.12 -9.74
CA PRO A 531 10.50 2.59 -10.56
C PRO A 531 9.50 1.74 -9.77
N GLU A 532 8.22 1.87 -10.10
CA GLU A 532 7.18 0.97 -9.62
C GLU A 532 6.54 0.22 -10.79
N THR A 533 6.48 -1.11 -10.69
CA THR A 533 5.90 -1.97 -11.72
C THR A 533 4.67 -2.69 -11.20
N VAL A 534 3.58 -2.66 -11.97
CA VAL A 534 2.33 -3.34 -11.66
C VAL A 534 1.83 -4.15 -12.85
N THR A 535 1.15 -5.26 -12.58
CA THR A 535 0.45 -6.03 -13.61
C THR A 535 -1.01 -5.61 -13.62
N VAL A 536 -1.53 -5.21 -14.78
CA VAL A 536 -2.91 -4.76 -14.98
C VAL A 536 -3.60 -5.54 -16.09
N THR A 537 -4.86 -5.89 -15.88
CA THR A 537 -5.73 -6.46 -16.90
C THR A 537 -6.73 -5.40 -17.39
N VAL A 538 -6.67 -5.08 -18.68
CA VAL A 538 -7.54 -4.15 -19.39
C VAL A 538 -8.71 -4.93 -19.99
N GLY A 539 -9.94 -4.51 -19.68
CA GLY A 539 -11.17 -5.06 -20.24
C GLY A 539 -11.60 -4.35 -21.54
N PRO A 540 -12.70 -4.80 -22.18
CA PRO A 540 -13.25 -4.19 -23.39
C PRO A 540 -14.06 -2.90 -23.15
N GLY A 541 -14.36 -2.56 -21.88
CA GLY A 541 -15.15 -1.39 -21.51
C GLY A 541 -14.30 -0.22 -21.01
N GLU A 542 -14.73 0.36 -19.88
CA GLU A 542 -14.11 1.57 -19.30
C GLU A 542 -12.62 1.40 -18.96
N PRO A 543 -11.83 2.50 -18.93
CA PRO A 543 -10.42 2.44 -18.58
C PRO A 543 -10.22 1.94 -17.15
N LYS A 544 -9.24 1.06 -16.97
CA LYS A 544 -8.87 0.61 -15.62
C LYS A 544 -8.10 1.72 -14.91
N LEU A 545 -8.56 2.08 -13.71
CA LEU A 545 -7.84 3.01 -12.83
C LEU A 545 -6.61 2.31 -12.22
N VAL A 546 -5.42 2.86 -12.45
CA VAL A 546 -4.15 2.37 -11.93
C VAL A 546 -3.33 3.56 -11.46
N ASN A 547 -3.08 3.63 -10.15
CA ASN A 547 -2.26 4.69 -9.57
C ASN A 547 -0.88 4.13 -9.21
N PHE A 548 0.13 4.97 -9.28
CA PHE A 548 1.50 4.67 -8.87
C PHE A 548 1.92 5.58 -7.72
N HIS A 549 2.70 5.03 -6.80
CA HIS A 549 3.25 5.72 -5.64
C HIS A 549 4.76 5.50 -5.58
N LEU A 550 5.48 6.44 -6.17
CA LEU A 550 6.92 6.36 -6.35
C LEU A 550 7.66 6.82 -5.08
N LYS A 551 8.69 6.07 -4.70
CA LYS A 551 9.55 6.38 -3.54
C LYS A 551 10.82 7.07 -4.02
N ARG A 552 11.33 8.03 -3.25
CA ARG A 552 12.59 8.71 -3.60
C ARG A 552 13.74 7.72 -3.62
N SER A 553 14.55 7.76 -4.67
CA SER A 553 15.77 6.97 -4.74
C SER A 553 16.75 7.47 -3.67
N VAL A 554 17.23 6.57 -2.81
CA VAL A 554 18.30 6.90 -1.87
C VAL A 554 19.58 7.16 -2.67
N PRO A 555 20.25 8.31 -2.52
CA PRO A 555 21.54 8.53 -3.17
C PRO A 555 22.50 7.45 -2.68
N GLN A 556 22.95 6.56 -3.57
CA GLN A 556 24.09 5.71 -3.23
C GLN A 556 25.27 6.64 -2.97
N ALA A 557 25.68 6.73 -1.71
CA ALA A 557 26.94 7.35 -1.33
C ALA A 557 28.02 6.65 -2.16
N THR A 558 28.60 7.38 -3.10
CA THR A 558 29.73 6.90 -3.88
C THR A 558 30.80 6.50 -2.86
N PRO A 559 31.30 5.24 -2.86
CA PRO A 559 32.39 4.89 -1.97
C PRO A 559 33.55 5.80 -2.37
N THR A 560 33.93 6.72 -1.49
CA THR A 560 35.19 7.45 -1.62
C THR A 560 36.28 6.40 -1.70
N ARG A 561 36.75 6.15 -2.92
CA ARG A 561 37.92 5.33 -3.18
C ARG A 561 39.07 6.04 -2.47
N ARG A 562 39.49 5.52 -1.32
CA ARG A 562 40.73 5.95 -0.65
C ARG A 562 41.83 5.83 -1.70
N ALA A 563 42.41 6.96 -2.07
CA ALA A 563 43.59 7.01 -2.91
C ALA A 563 44.69 6.16 -2.24
N PRO A 564 45.40 5.29 -2.96
CA PRO A 564 46.57 4.64 -2.42
C PRO A 564 47.65 5.71 -2.22
N ASN A 565 48.29 5.67 -1.05
CA ASN A 565 49.54 6.40 -0.78
C ASN A 565 50.55 6.09 -1.91
N SER A 566 50.77 7.05 -2.79
CA SER A 566 51.89 7.00 -3.74
C SER A 566 53.10 7.63 -3.08
N GLY A 567 54.01 6.75 -2.65
CA GLY A 567 55.38 7.11 -2.36
C GLY A 567 56.09 7.62 -3.61
N HIS A 568 56.97 8.59 -3.37
CA HIS A 568 57.95 9.23 -4.24
C HIS A 568 58.28 8.61 -5.61
N GLY A 569 58.27 9.47 -6.64
CA GLY A 569 59.14 9.30 -7.81
C GLY A 569 58.77 10.14 -9.03
N GLY A 570 59.58 11.17 -9.33
CA GLY A 570 59.87 11.57 -10.72
C GLY A 570 59.05 12.71 -11.34
N ARG A 571 59.67 13.90 -11.42
CA ARG A 571 59.30 15.03 -12.29
C ARG A 571 59.25 14.63 -13.77
N VAL A 572 58.21 15.05 -14.50
CA VAL A 572 58.32 15.60 -15.86
C VAL A 572 57.31 16.73 -16.04
N LEU A 573 57.80 17.89 -16.48
CA LEU A 573 57.05 19.09 -16.84
C LEU A 573 56.41 18.96 -18.24
N ALA A 574 55.16 19.41 -18.40
CA ALA A 574 54.63 19.85 -19.69
C ALA A 574 53.73 21.09 -19.49
N LYS A 575 53.97 22.09 -20.35
CA LYS A 575 53.39 23.45 -20.37
C LYS A 575 51.92 23.47 -20.86
N PRO A 576 51.17 24.57 -20.62
CA PRO A 576 49.76 24.69 -20.97
C PRO A 576 49.56 25.16 -22.41
N ALA A 577 48.50 24.69 -23.07
CA ALA A 577 47.98 25.26 -24.31
C ALA A 577 46.49 25.58 -24.17
N GLN A 578 46.14 26.76 -24.70
CA GLN A 578 44.86 27.48 -24.66
C GLN A 578 43.68 26.80 -25.38
N PRO A 579 42.44 27.25 -25.11
CA PRO A 579 41.22 26.69 -25.69
C PRO A 579 40.97 27.23 -27.10
N TRP A 580 40.47 26.36 -27.98
CA TRP A 580 39.98 26.75 -29.30
C TRP A 580 38.46 26.83 -29.30
N VAL A 581 38.00 28.03 -29.66
CA VAL A 581 36.67 28.37 -30.16
C VAL A 581 36.54 27.84 -31.58
N SER A 582 35.43 27.16 -31.89
CA SER A 582 34.66 27.19 -33.14
C SER A 582 33.43 26.31 -32.95
#